data_AF-A0AAW6KG32-F1
#
_entry.id   AF-A0AAW6KG32-F1
#
_cell.length_a   1.000
_cell.length_b   1.000
_cell.length_c   1.000
_cell.angle_alpha   90.00
_cell.angle_beta   90.00
_cell.angle_gamma   90.00
#
_symmetry.space_group_name_H-M   'P 1'
#
loop_
_entity.id
_entity.type
_entity.pdbx_description
1 polymer ?
#
loop_
_entity_poly.entity_id
_entity_poly.type
_entity_poly.pdbx_seq_one_letter_code
_entity_poly.pdbx_strand_id
1 'polypeptide(L)'
;MKKKGFISIFFLMVFLLLTITGCGKDDVQEVNYKKGLPKEDSPAFGEFMRHELDLATDATLSYQNSTYTIMRSDKKGLRYYQYSDEELEDFYRPFLSAKKYPATKLHDLKTTEFLTKEKLIHNKLEHNLPEMTLDKKNVLKVKTKSGEKKIEFPSAKGKKVHLALTAVSKDSMLIQVDVYEKFKNGDFGDRQIYYLFLKGDFSQYRIVKEDELNATIESGKLKEYLSVFSNVTKDGSYRKLFGKYIFEKKTNKVRKIKDTDILSEDGKYVYINGAKEKETNVMADGIQQIQTVDNYLKGNDKYEAQFKIDFKQIAKEMDFNAGDARIANIHYFNKDYVVLYISYHGKTIGTAGAVNVLIDLQKSKQQPTAYLVDLGIES
;
A
#
# COMPACT_ATOMS: atom_id res chain seq x y z
N MET A 1 18.12 -52.67 -45.30
CA MET A 1 18.14 -51.21 -45.04
C MET A 1 16.72 -50.64 -45.11
N LYS A 2 16.04 -50.44 -43.97
CA LYS A 2 14.86 -49.57 -43.86
C LYS A 2 14.83 -48.95 -42.45
N LYS A 3 15.53 -47.82 -42.29
CA LYS A 3 15.45 -46.95 -41.11
C LYS A 3 15.10 -45.54 -41.58
N LYS A 4 13.83 -45.27 -41.84
CA LYS A 4 13.27 -43.91 -41.93
C LYS A 4 11.79 -43.98 -41.54
N GLY A 5 11.44 -43.41 -40.39
CA GLY A 5 10.04 -43.35 -39.94
C GLY A 5 9.82 -42.78 -38.54
N PHE A 6 10.77 -42.92 -37.61
CA PHE A 6 10.51 -42.57 -36.21
C PHE A 6 10.97 -41.17 -35.77
N ILE A 7 11.76 -40.46 -36.57
CA ILE A 7 12.28 -39.13 -36.18
C ILE A 7 11.22 -38.03 -36.35
N SER A 8 10.22 -38.24 -37.21
CA SER A 8 9.22 -37.20 -37.53
C SER A 8 8.18 -36.98 -36.44
N ILE A 9 7.78 -38.03 -35.70
CA ILE A 9 6.71 -37.93 -34.70
C ILE A 9 7.26 -37.33 -33.40
N PHE A 10 8.49 -37.68 -33.00
CA PHE A 10 9.11 -37.12 -31.80
C PHE A 10 9.38 -35.62 -31.95
N PHE A 11 9.88 -35.17 -33.10
CA PHE A 11 10.03 -33.74 -33.37
C PHE A 11 8.69 -33.01 -33.44
N LEU A 12 7.65 -33.59 -34.03
CA LEU A 12 6.31 -33.00 -34.07
C LEU A 12 5.71 -32.89 -32.65
N MET A 13 5.90 -33.91 -31.80
CA MET A 13 5.40 -33.93 -30.43
C MET A 13 6.17 -32.97 -29.53
N VAL A 14 7.49 -32.84 -29.71
CA VAL A 14 8.32 -31.83 -29.03
C VAL A 14 7.96 -30.42 -29.51
N PHE A 15 7.66 -30.23 -30.80
CA PHE A 15 7.21 -28.94 -31.32
C PHE A 15 5.80 -28.57 -30.80
N LEU A 16 4.88 -29.55 -30.71
CA LEU A 16 3.56 -29.38 -30.10
C LEU A 16 3.67 -29.09 -28.59
N LEU A 17 4.54 -29.79 -27.86
CA LEU A 17 4.83 -29.51 -26.45
C LEU A 17 5.47 -28.12 -26.25
N LEU A 18 6.35 -27.70 -27.16
CA LEU A 18 6.94 -26.36 -27.14
C LEU A 18 5.89 -25.26 -27.44
N THR A 19 4.92 -25.52 -28.33
CA THR A 19 3.79 -24.60 -28.56
C THR A 19 2.80 -24.53 -27.39
N ILE A 20 2.73 -25.57 -26.54
CA ILE A 20 1.87 -25.55 -25.34
C ILE A 20 2.60 -24.92 -24.14
N THR A 21 3.95 -24.90 -24.12
CA THR A 21 4.72 -24.19 -23.10
C THR A 21 4.96 -22.71 -23.39
N GLY A 22 4.54 -22.24 -24.57
CA GLY A 22 4.35 -20.82 -24.85
C GLY A 22 2.95 -20.38 -24.42
N CYS A 23 2.70 -20.21 -23.12
CA CYS A 23 1.59 -19.36 -22.65
C CYS A 23 1.91 -17.93 -23.11
N GLY A 24 1.59 -17.67 -24.37
CA GLY A 24 1.87 -16.46 -25.09
C GLY A 24 1.05 -15.30 -24.55
N LYS A 25 1.51 -14.10 -24.93
CA LYS A 25 0.90 -12.79 -24.67
C LYS A 25 -0.55 -12.61 -25.17
N ASP A 26 -1.21 -13.68 -25.62
CA ASP A 26 -2.43 -13.64 -26.43
C ASP A 26 -3.72 -14.02 -25.67
N ASP A 27 -3.63 -14.44 -24.39
CA ASP A 27 -4.80 -14.73 -23.54
C ASP A 27 -5.21 -13.55 -22.62
N VAL A 28 -4.87 -12.31 -22.99
CA VAL A 28 -5.30 -11.13 -22.22
C VAL A 28 -6.75 -10.84 -22.55
N GLN A 29 -7.65 -11.12 -21.62
CA GLN A 29 -9.08 -10.89 -21.81
C GLN A 29 -9.50 -9.49 -21.37
N GLU A 30 -10.57 -9.01 -21.99
CA GLU A 30 -11.21 -7.75 -21.61
C GLU A 30 -11.92 -7.87 -20.26
N VAL A 31 -11.89 -6.77 -19.51
CA VAL A 31 -12.52 -6.67 -18.20
C VAL A 31 -14.05 -6.67 -18.34
N ASN A 32 -14.74 -7.36 -17.43
CA ASN A 32 -16.20 -7.35 -17.39
C ASN A 32 -16.71 -6.12 -16.61
N TYR A 33 -17.29 -5.14 -17.31
CA TYR A 33 -17.80 -3.90 -16.68
C TYR A 33 -19.19 -4.08 -16.08
N LYS A 34 -19.40 -3.53 -14.88
CA LYS A 34 -20.69 -3.47 -14.18
C LYS A 34 -20.89 -2.10 -13.54
N LYS A 35 -22.09 -1.51 -13.64
CA LYS A 35 -22.42 -0.25 -12.96
C LYS A 35 -22.70 -0.47 -11.47
N GLY A 36 -22.29 0.47 -10.63
CA GLY A 36 -22.53 0.50 -9.20
C GLY A 36 -21.42 -0.18 -8.38
N LEU A 37 -21.68 -0.35 -7.07
CA LEU A 37 -20.77 -1.02 -6.14
C LEU A 37 -20.76 -2.54 -6.32
N PRO A 38 -19.71 -3.25 -5.84
CA PRO A 38 -19.78 -4.69 -5.64
C PRO A 38 -20.97 -5.06 -4.73
N LYS A 39 -21.62 -6.19 -5.04
CA LYS A 39 -22.83 -6.65 -4.34
C LYS A 39 -22.55 -7.42 -3.04
N GLU A 40 -21.38 -8.03 -2.95
CA GLU A 40 -20.94 -8.84 -1.83
C GLU A 40 -19.73 -8.15 -1.22
N ASP A 41 -19.63 -8.22 0.11
CA ASP A 41 -18.39 -7.85 0.76
C ASP A 41 -17.27 -8.85 0.40
N SER A 42 -16.02 -8.39 0.50
CA SER A 42 -14.87 -9.25 0.35
C SER A 42 -13.68 -8.74 1.15
N PRO A 43 -12.75 -9.61 1.56
CA PRO A 43 -11.54 -9.17 2.27
C PRO A 43 -10.76 -8.09 1.52
N ALA A 44 -10.75 -8.14 0.19
CA ALA A 44 -10.08 -7.15 -0.65
C ALA A 44 -10.77 -5.78 -0.60
N PHE A 45 -12.11 -5.77 -0.53
CA PHE A 45 -12.89 -4.56 -0.34
C PHE A 45 -12.73 -3.98 1.07
N GLY A 46 -12.69 -4.82 2.11
CA GLY A 46 -12.39 -4.41 3.48
C GLY A 46 -11.05 -3.68 3.59
N GLU A 47 -9.99 -4.21 2.95
CA GLU A 47 -8.68 -3.53 2.91
C GLU A 47 -8.73 -2.19 2.17
N PHE A 48 -9.48 -2.10 1.07
CA PHE A 48 -9.73 -0.82 0.39
C PHE A 48 -10.46 0.16 1.32
N MET A 49 -11.48 -0.29 2.06
CA MET A 49 -12.17 0.56 3.03
C MET A 49 -11.25 1.02 4.17
N ARG A 50 -10.31 0.19 4.63
CA ARG A 50 -9.28 0.64 5.60
C ARG A 50 -8.42 1.78 5.06
N HIS A 51 -8.06 1.72 3.78
CA HIS A 51 -7.36 2.81 3.10
C HIS A 51 -8.23 4.07 3.05
N GLU A 52 -9.47 3.95 2.58
CA GLU A 52 -10.38 5.10 2.46
C GLU A 52 -10.71 5.78 3.79
N LEU A 53 -10.78 5.01 4.88
CA LEU A 53 -11.13 5.50 6.21
C LEU A 53 -9.91 6.01 7.01
N ASP A 54 -8.75 6.16 6.36
CA ASP A 54 -7.52 6.63 7.00
C ASP A 54 -7.07 5.70 8.16
N LEU A 55 -7.39 4.40 8.05
CA LEU A 55 -7.03 3.36 9.03
C LEU A 55 -5.76 2.59 8.64
N ALA A 56 -5.34 2.72 7.37
CA ALA A 56 -4.13 2.10 6.81
C ALA A 56 -2.95 3.08 6.66
N THR A 57 -3.23 4.38 6.59
CA THR A 57 -2.26 5.50 6.62
C THR A 57 -1.62 5.66 8.00
N ASP A 58 -2.38 5.37 9.06
CA ASP A 58 -1.86 5.10 10.39
C ASP A 58 -1.08 3.77 10.43
N ALA A 59 0.02 3.73 11.18
CA ALA A 59 0.88 2.56 11.21
C ALA A 59 0.11 1.34 11.76
N THR A 60 -0.23 0.39 10.89
CA THR A 60 -0.72 -0.93 11.31
C THR A 60 0.42 -1.67 11.99
N LEU A 61 0.39 -1.74 13.31
CA LEU A 61 1.44 -2.35 14.13
C LEU A 61 1.35 -3.87 14.10
N SER A 62 0.14 -4.42 14.08
CA SER A 62 -0.10 -5.84 13.93
C SER A 62 -1.50 -6.14 13.37
N TYR A 63 -1.62 -7.27 12.69
CA TYR A 63 -2.88 -7.91 12.34
C TYR A 63 -2.80 -9.39 12.75
N GLN A 64 -3.62 -9.78 13.73
CA GLN A 64 -3.62 -11.14 14.28
C GLN A 64 -5.06 -11.52 14.63
N ASN A 65 -5.45 -12.76 14.31
CA ASN A 65 -6.80 -13.28 14.61
C ASN A 65 -7.92 -12.30 14.18
N SER A 66 -7.86 -11.83 12.93
CA SER A 66 -8.83 -10.87 12.39
C SER A 66 -8.96 -9.56 13.18
N THR A 67 -7.89 -9.16 13.86
CA THR A 67 -7.86 -7.95 14.69
C THR A 67 -6.67 -7.09 14.34
N TYR A 68 -6.93 -5.82 14.05
CA TYR A 68 -5.91 -4.80 13.82
C TYR A 68 -5.51 -4.14 15.13
N THR A 69 -4.23 -3.86 15.27
CA THR A 69 -3.71 -2.89 16.22
C THR A 69 -3.01 -1.79 15.43
N ILE A 70 -3.50 -0.57 15.57
CA ILE A 70 -2.99 0.59 14.85
C ILE A 70 -2.50 1.66 15.83
N MET A 71 -1.60 2.52 15.36
CA MET A 71 -1.16 3.72 16.08
C MET A 71 -1.63 4.96 15.35
N ARG A 72 -2.25 5.88 16.10
CA ARG A 72 -2.56 7.23 15.65
C ARG A 72 -1.77 8.25 16.46
N SER A 73 -1.14 9.19 15.77
CA SER A 73 -0.45 10.33 16.38
C SER A 73 -1.28 11.59 16.19
N ASP A 74 -1.71 12.21 17.29
CA ASP A 74 -2.43 13.48 17.26
C ASP A 74 -1.74 14.56 18.12
N LYS A 75 -2.34 15.76 18.19
CA LYS A 75 -1.83 16.87 19.03
C LYS A 75 -1.74 16.53 20.53
N LYS A 76 -2.50 15.53 20.99
CA LYS A 76 -2.55 15.06 22.38
C LYS A 76 -1.57 13.90 22.62
N GLY A 77 -0.92 13.38 21.57
CA GLY A 77 0.15 12.39 21.63
C GLY A 77 -0.19 11.10 20.89
N LEU A 78 0.51 10.03 21.27
CA LEU A 78 0.38 8.72 20.65
C LEU A 78 -0.72 7.88 21.31
N ARG A 79 -1.63 7.38 20.48
CA ARG A 79 -2.74 6.51 20.86
C ARG A 79 -2.69 5.22 20.07
N TYR A 80 -3.13 4.16 20.71
CA TYR A 80 -3.22 2.85 20.09
C TYR A 80 -4.68 2.40 20.13
N TYR A 81 -5.13 1.86 19.02
CA TYR A 81 -6.50 1.38 18.85
C TYR A 81 -6.49 -0.07 18.43
N GLN A 82 -7.54 -0.79 18.82
CA GLN A 82 -7.80 -2.16 18.40
C GLN A 82 -9.20 -2.26 17.81
N TYR A 83 -9.33 -2.94 16.67
CA TYR A 83 -10.63 -3.25 16.07
C TYR A 83 -10.56 -4.52 15.22
N SER A 84 -11.67 -5.24 15.09
CA SER A 84 -11.77 -6.45 14.28
C SER A 84 -12.19 -6.20 12.83
N ASP A 85 -11.99 -7.20 11.97
CA ASP A 85 -12.54 -7.24 10.61
C ASP A 85 -14.07 -7.07 10.64
N GLU A 86 -14.76 -7.72 11.58
CA GLU A 86 -16.22 -7.67 11.75
C GLU A 86 -16.71 -6.27 12.15
N GLU A 87 -16.05 -5.61 13.10
CA GLU A 87 -16.40 -4.24 13.49
C GLU A 87 -16.23 -3.25 12.34
N LEU A 88 -15.19 -3.43 11.52
CA LEU A 88 -14.97 -2.63 10.33
C LEU A 88 -16.04 -2.90 9.28
N GLU A 89 -16.34 -4.17 9.00
CA GLU A 89 -17.38 -4.58 8.06
C GLU A 89 -18.73 -3.98 8.44
N ASP A 90 -19.15 -4.16 9.69
CA ASP A 90 -20.41 -3.60 10.20
C ASP A 90 -20.48 -2.07 10.04
N PHE A 91 -19.34 -1.38 10.17
CA PHE A 91 -19.27 0.06 9.99
C PHE A 91 -19.53 0.51 8.55
N TYR A 92 -18.92 -0.15 7.55
CA TYR A 92 -19.10 0.26 6.15
C TYR A 92 -20.21 -0.51 5.41
N ARG A 93 -20.78 -1.58 5.95
CA ARG A 93 -21.84 -2.38 5.32
C ARG A 93 -23.00 -1.53 4.78
N PRO A 94 -23.47 -0.46 5.45
CA PRO A 94 -24.51 0.42 4.90
C PRO A 94 -24.14 1.04 3.55
N PHE A 95 -22.86 1.33 3.30
CA PHE A 95 -22.37 1.88 2.05
C PHE A 95 -22.48 0.88 0.88
N LEU A 96 -22.17 -0.41 1.10
CA LEU A 96 -22.35 -1.44 0.06
C LEU A 96 -23.81 -1.57 -0.41
N SER A 97 -24.77 -1.28 0.48
CA SER A 97 -26.20 -1.31 0.16
C SER A 97 -26.72 -0.02 -0.49
N ALA A 98 -25.88 1.01 -0.66
CA ALA A 98 -26.29 2.32 -1.12
C ALA A 98 -26.68 2.30 -2.62
N LYS A 99 -27.97 2.49 -2.90
CA LYS A 99 -28.49 2.60 -4.28
C LYS A 99 -28.35 3.99 -4.88
N LYS A 100 -28.14 5.02 -4.06
CA LYS A 100 -28.08 6.43 -4.47
C LYS A 100 -26.94 7.14 -3.73
N TYR A 101 -26.28 8.05 -4.44
CA TYR A 101 -25.22 8.93 -3.94
C TYR A 101 -24.06 8.20 -3.20
N PRO A 102 -23.37 7.23 -3.84
CA PRO A 102 -22.24 6.53 -3.21
C PRO A 102 -21.14 7.49 -2.72
N ALA A 103 -20.81 8.52 -3.49
CA ALA A 103 -19.85 9.55 -3.09
C ALA A 103 -20.20 10.22 -1.74
N THR A 104 -21.44 10.67 -1.57
CA THR A 104 -21.89 11.26 -0.30
C THR A 104 -21.84 10.25 0.84
N LYS A 105 -22.23 8.99 0.59
CA LYS A 105 -22.17 7.94 1.61
C LYS A 105 -20.74 7.58 2.04
N LEU A 106 -19.81 7.55 1.11
CA LEU A 106 -18.40 7.37 1.42
C LEU A 106 -17.86 8.57 2.22
N HIS A 107 -18.23 9.79 1.84
CA HIS A 107 -17.86 10.99 2.59
C HIS A 107 -18.41 10.98 4.03
N ASP A 108 -19.66 10.56 4.23
CA ASP A 108 -20.26 10.39 5.55
C ASP A 108 -19.45 9.38 6.39
N LEU A 109 -19.02 8.26 5.79
CA LEU A 109 -18.18 7.28 6.48
C LEU A 109 -16.80 7.85 6.87
N LYS A 110 -16.13 8.56 5.95
CA LYS A 110 -14.83 9.19 6.19
C LYS A 110 -14.86 10.24 7.29
N THR A 111 -16.01 10.89 7.48
CA THR A 111 -16.19 11.94 8.50
C THR A 111 -16.78 11.43 9.81
N THR A 112 -17.29 10.19 9.83
CA THR A 112 -17.79 9.54 11.04
C THR A 112 -16.63 8.93 11.83
N GLU A 113 -16.60 9.16 13.15
CA GLU A 113 -15.55 8.64 14.03
C GLU A 113 -15.68 7.13 14.23
N PHE A 114 -14.91 6.33 13.47
CA PHE A 114 -14.80 4.88 13.67
C PHE A 114 -13.97 4.50 14.92
N LEU A 115 -12.86 5.21 15.14
CA LEU A 115 -11.90 4.97 16.22
C LEU A 115 -12.34 5.65 17.53
N THR A 116 -13.39 5.11 18.14
CA THR A 116 -13.99 5.62 19.37
C THR A 116 -13.14 5.31 20.61
N LYS A 117 -13.54 5.84 21.78
CA LYS A 117 -12.81 5.64 23.05
C LYS A 117 -12.80 4.19 23.51
N GLU A 118 -13.85 3.43 23.20
CA GLU A 118 -14.00 2.02 23.56
C GLU A 118 -12.95 1.15 22.85
N LYS A 119 -12.49 1.57 21.67
CA LYS A 119 -11.44 0.91 20.90
C LYS A 119 -10.02 1.28 21.35
N LEU A 120 -9.87 2.19 22.31
CA LEU A 120 -8.57 2.65 22.78
C LEU A 120 -7.89 1.61 23.67
N ILE A 121 -6.64 1.27 23.37
CA ILE A 121 -5.84 0.41 24.22
C ILE A 121 -5.32 1.22 25.42
N HIS A 122 -5.91 0.98 26.59
CA HIS A 122 -5.49 1.62 27.83
C HIS A 122 -4.24 0.98 28.43
N ASN A 123 -4.18 -0.35 28.49
CA ASN A 123 -3.04 -1.08 29.06
C ASN A 123 -1.99 -1.43 27.99
N LYS A 124 -1.28 -0.40 27.52
CA LYS A 124 -0.31 -0.49 26.42
C LYS A 124 0.72 -1.59 26.63
N LEU A 125 1.26 -1.68 27.84
CA LEU A 125 2.31 -2.63 28.17
C LEU A 125 1.81 -4.06 28.03
N GLU A 126 0.60 -4.42 28.51
CA GLU A 126 0.07 -5.79 28.38
C GLU A 126 0.03 -6.26 26.91
N HIS A 127 -0.29 -5.35 26.00
CA HIS A 127 -0.32 -5.56 24.54
C HIS A 127 1.07 -5.51 23.86
N ASN A 128 2.16 -5.48 24.63
CA ASN A 128 3.54 -5.32 24.15
C ASN A 128 3.77 -4.01 23.34
N LEU A 129 2.97 -2.98 23.61
CA LEU A 129 3.11 -1.67 23.00
C LEU A 129 3.90 -0.73 23.92
N PRO A 130 4.79 0.12 23.37
CA PRO A 130 5.55 1.06 24.18
C PRO A 130 4.69 2.25 24.64
N GLU A 131 4.93 2.70 25.86
CA GLU A 131 4.56 4.04 26.31
C GLU A 131 5.65 5.03 25.89
N MET A 132 5.24 6.12 25.25
CA MET A 132 6.18 7.14 24.74
C MET A 132 5.72 8.54 25.14
N THR A 133 6.63 9.32 25.71
CA THR A 133 6.40 10.72 26.05
C THR A 133 7.64 11.56 25.77
N LEU A 134 7.42 12.82 25.40
CA LEU A 134 8.49 13.81 25.28
C LEU A 134 8.46 14.73 26.49
N ASP A 135 9.63 14.99 27.07
CA ASP A 135 9.77 16.04 28.07
C ASP A 135 9.87 17.44 27.43
N LYS A 136 9.95 18.48 28.26
CA LYS A 136 10.04 19.88 27.81
C LYS A 136 11.33 20.20 27.02
N LYS A 137 12.34 19.33 27.07
CA LYS A 137 13.60 19.45 26.33
C LYS A 137 13.60 18.55 25.08
N ASN A 138 12.48 17.92 24.74
CA ASN A 138 12.33 16.93 23.68
C ASN A 138 13.20 15.67 23.87
N VAL A 139 13.46 15.30 25.12
CA VAL A 139 14.00 13.98 25.44
C VAL A 139 12.86 12.97 25.41
N LEU A 140 12.99 11.95 24.56
CA LEU A 140 12.02 10.87 24.45
C LEU A 140 12.22 9.88 25.58
N LYS A 141 11.17 9.67 26.37
CA LYS A 141 11.06 8.60 27.34
C LYS A 141 10.24 7.48 26.71
N VAL A 142 10.86 6.30 26.56
CA VAL A 142 10.22 5.07 26.09
C VAL A 142 10.15 4.09 27.25
N LYS A 143 8.97 3.54 27.51
CA LYS A 143 8.75 2.50 28.51
C LYS A 143 8.12 1.27 27.88
N THR A 144 8.70 0.11 28.17
CA THR A 144 8.26 -1.22 27.72
C THR A 144 8.08 -2.14 28.94
N LYS A 145 7.70 -3.40 28.73
CA LYS A 145 7.72 -4.41 29.80
C LYS A 145 9.11 -4.60 30.43
N SER A 146 10.17 -4.29 29.69
CA SER A 146 11.56 -4.48 30.11
C SER A 146 12.11 -3.31 30.95
N GLY A 147 11.40 -2.19 31.04
CA GLY A 147 11.81 -1.01 31.82
C GLY A 147 11.58 0.30 31.09
N GLU A 148 12.48 1.26 31.30
CA GLU A 148 12.39 2.61 30.73
C GLU A 148 13.75 3.10 30.22
N LYS A 149 13.74 3.79 29.07
CA LYS A 149 14.92 4.43 28.47
C LYS A 149 14.60 5.86 28.08
N LYS A 150 15.58 6.75 28.31
CA LYS A 150 15.56 8.13 27.80
C LYS A 150 16.52 8.27 26.64
N ILE A 151 16.07 8.95 25.58
CA ILE A 151 16.79 9.09 24.31
C ILE A 151 16.70 10.55 23.87
N GLU A 152 17.84 11.15 23.61
CA GLU A 152 17.95 12.51 23.06
C GLU A 152 18.13 12.43 21.55
N PHE A 153 17.43 13.30 20.82
CA PHE A 153 17.54 13.39 19.38
C PHE A 153 18.45 14.55 18.96
N PRO A 154 19.32 14.35 17.95
CA PRO A 154 20.09 15.45 17.38
C PRO A 154 19.17 16.60 16.96
N SER A 155 19.57 17.83 17.29
CA SER A 155 18.88 19.06 16.87
C SER A 155 17.42 19.22 17.33
N ALA A 156 16.91 18.38 18.23
CA ALA A 156 15.52 18.46 18.70
C ALA A 156 15.29 19.55 19.76
N LYS A 157 16.33 19.98 20.49
CA LYS A 157 16.19 20.93 21.60
C LYS A 157 15.61 22.26 21.13
N GLY A 158 14.50 22.69 21.74
CA GLY A 158 13.81 23.95 21.41
C GLY A 158 12.99 23.91 20.12
N LYS A 159 12.97 22.78 19.41
CA LYS A 159 12.18 22.55 18.20
C LYS A 159 10.84 21.87 18.52
N LYS A 160 9.94 21.77 17.55
CA LYS A 160 8.74 20.95 17.69
C LYS A 160 9.05 19.54 17.20
N VAL A 161 8.63 18.53 17.95
CA VAL A 161 8.87 17.12 17.62
C VAL A 161 7.53 16.40 17.51
N HIS A 162 7.32 15.70 16.39
CA HIS A 162 6.26 14.71 16.26
C HIS A 162 6.88 13.31 16.25
N LEU A 163 6.15 12.35 16.82
CA LEU A 163 6.56 10.97 16.91
C LEU A 163 5.54 10.11 16.19
N ALA A 164 5.99 9.03 15.58
CA ALA A 164 5.13 7.97 15.08
C ALA A 164 5.80 6.62 15.36
N LEU A 165 5.08 5.71 16.01
CA LEU A 165 5.52 4.31 16.08
C LEU A 165 5.22 3.64 14.75
N THR A 166 6.24 3.49 13.90
CA THR A 166 6.07 2.96 12.56
C THR A 166 5.91 1.44 12.57
N ALA A 167 6.61 0.74 13.46
CA ALA A 167 6.53 -0.72 13.55
C ALA A 167 6.96 -1.24 14.93
N VAL A 168 6.38 -2.37 15.32
CA VAL A 168 6.78 -3.15 16.50
C VAL A 168 6.92 -4.60 16.09
N SER A 169 8.03 -5.21 16.48
CA SER A 169 8.28 -6.65 16.41
C SER A 169 8.53 -7.17 17.83
N LYS A 170 8.67 -8.49 17.98
CA LYS A 170 8.93 -9.12 19.29
C LYS A 170 10.15 -8.50 20.01
N ASP A 171 11.20 -8.18 19.24
CA ASP A 171 12.50 -7.81 19.81
C ASP A 171 12.89 -6.35 19.53
N SER A 172 12.24 -5.69 18.57
CA SER A 172 12.63 -4.37 18.08
C SER A 172 11.43 -3.52 17.74
N MET A 173 11.58 -2.20 17.84
CA MET A 173 10.62 -1.21 17.37
C MET A 173 11.30 -0.15 16.51
N LEU A 174 10.51 0.46 15.63
CA LEU A 174 10.91 1.56 14.75
C LEU A 174 10.03 2.76 15.03
N ILE A 175 10.66 3.86 15.44
CA ILE A 175 9.99 5.12 15.73
C ILE A 175 10.49 6.16 14.74
N GLN A 176 9.57 6.76 13.99
CA GLN A 176 9.84 7.95 13.19
C GLN A 176 9.71 9.20 14.07
N VAL A 177 10.66 10.12 13.90
CA VAL A 177 10.76 11.37 14.65
C VAL A 177 10.93 12.51 13.68
N ASP A 178 9.88 13.31 13.55
CA ASP A 178 9.88 14.51 12.73
C ASP A 178 10.23 15.71 13.60
N VAL A 179 11.35 16.37 13.29
CA VAL A 179 11.82 17.57 13.97
C VAL A 179 11.56 18.77 13.07
N TYR A 180 10.67 19.66 13.50
CA TYR A 180 10.29 20.86 12.76
C TYR A 180 10.98 22.09 13.33
N GLU A 181 11.48 22.95 12.45
CA GLU A 181 11.81 24.31 12.84
C GLU A 181 10.57 25.02 13.35
N LYS A 182 10.70 25.68 14.49
CA LYS A 182 9.59 26.40 15.12
C LYS A 182 9.75 27.89 14.82
N PHE A 183 8.88 28.43 13.98
CA PHE A 183 8.82 29.88 13.79
C PHE A 183 8.03 30.56 14.92
N LYS A 184 8.33 31.83 15.18
CA LYS A 184 7.70 32.61 16.25
C LYS A 184 6.20 32.82 16.05
N ASN A 185 5.73 32.75 14.80
CA ASN A 185 4.32 32.88 14.42
C ASN A 185 3.52 31.57 14.58
N GLY A 186 4.17 30.46 14.95
CA GLY A 186 3.53 29.15 15.11
C GLY A 186 3.60 28.25 13.86
N ASP A 187 4.12 28.76 12.74
CA ASP A 187 4.33 27.97 11.53
C ASP A 187 5.52 27.00 11.69
N PHE A 188 5.50 25.96 10.86
CA PHE A 188 6.56 24.95 10.80
C PHE A 188 7.47 25.25 9.60
N GLY A 189 8.77 25.32 9.86
CA GLY A 189 9.79 25.39 8.82
C GLY A 189 10.26 24.02 8.41
N ASP A 190 11.53 23.94 8.02
CA ASP A 190 12.13 22.71 7.51
C ASP A 190 11.92 21.52 8.47
N ARG A 191 11.55 20.40 7.87
CA ARG A 191 11.32 19.13 8.55
C ARG A 191 12.53 18.23 8.39
N GLN A 192 13.10 17.81 9.50
CA GLN A 192 14.12 16.77 9.53
C GLN A 192 13.53 15.47 10.07
N ILE A 193 13.63 14.39 9.32
CA ILE A 193 13.12 13.07 9.72
C ILE A 193 14.27 12.21 10.24
N TYR A 194 14.09 11.66 11.43
CA TYR A 194 14.97 10.68 12.05
C TYR A 194 14.22 9.38 12.31
N TYR A 195 14.90 8.25 12.15
CA TYR A 195 14.41 6.92 12.50
C TYR A 195 15.20 6.39 13.70
N LEU A 196 14.48 6.12 14.78
CA LEU A 196 15.00 5.42 15.95
C LEU A 196 14.67 3.94 15.85
N PHE A 197 15.71 3.13 15.70
CA PHE A 197 15.68 1.69 15.84
C PHE A 197 16.04 1.32 17.27
N LEU A 198 15.16 0.60 17.96
CA LEU A 198 15.30 0.35 19.39
C LEU A 198 14.98 -1.11 19.70
N LYS A 199 15.87 -1.81 20.42
CA LYS A 199 15.56 -3.14 20.97
C LYS A 199 14.56 -2.99 22.12
N GLY A 200 13.61 -3.92 22.24
CA GLY A 200 12.54 -3.87 23.25
C GLY A 200 13.05 -3.98 24.69
N ASP A 201 14.22 -4.57 24.90
CA ASP A 201 14.95 -4.65 26.17
C ASP A 201 15.90 -3.46 26.43
N PHE A 202 15.98 -2.52 25.49
CA PHE A 202 16.87 -1.36 25.50
C PHE A 202 18.38 -1.68 25.51
N SER A 203 18.78 -2.92 25.22
CA SER A 203 20.19 -3.32 25.12
C SER A 203 20.95 -2.52 24.05
N GLN A 204 20.25 -2.16 22.97
CA GLN A 204 20.81 -1.42 21.86
C GLN A 204 19.77 -0.48 21.23
N TYR A 205 20.25 0.65 20.73
CA TYR A 205 19.47 1.52 19.85
C TYR A 205 20.35 2.19 18.80
N ARG A 206 19.73 2.71 17.74
CA ARG A 206 20.38 3.49 16.69
C ARG A 206 19.45 4.56 16.16
N ILE A 207 19.97 5.77 16.00
CA ILE A 207 19.27 6.88 15.34
C ILE A 207 19.90 7.06 13.96
N VAL A 208 19.07 7.19 12.93
CA VAL A 208 19.50 7.35 11.53
C VAL A 208 18.65 8.44 10.89
N LYS A 209 19.27 9.36 10.15
CA LYS A 209 18.50 10.33 9.35
C LYS A 209 17.87 9.67 8.13
N GLU A 210 16.77 10.21 7.63
CA GLU A 210 16.06 9.65 6.46
C GLU A 210 16.96 9.52 5.22
N ASP A 211 17.76 10.53 4.91
CA ASP A 211 18.69 10.57 3.77
C ASP A 211 19.84 9.55 3.89
N GLU A 212 20.24 9.22 5.12
CA GLU A 212 21.29 8.24 5.43
C GLU A 212 20.74 6.80 5.57
N LEU A 213 19.43 6.60 5.56
CA LEU A 213 18.80 5.34 5.92
C LEU A 213 19.24 4.18 5.04
N ASN A 214 19.15 4.35 3.72
CA ASN A 214 19.46 3.28 2.76
C ASN A 214 20.93 2.85 2.88
N ALA A 215 21.87 3.81 2.89
CA ALA A 215 23.29 3.52 3.07
C ALA A 215 23.57 2.83 4.41
N THR A 216 22.87 3.22 5.48
CA THR A 216 23.02 2.59 6.79
C THR A 216 22.50 1.14 6.79
N ILE A 217 21.39 0.86 6.11
CA ILE A 217 20.88 -0.51 5.93
C ILE A 217 21.91 -1.35 5.15
N GLU A 218 22.38 -0.87 4.00
CA GLU A 218 23.33 -1.59 3.14
C GLU A 218 24.69 -1.82 3.81
N SER A 219 25.11 -0.95 4.72
CA SER A 219 26.33 -1.16 5.51
C SER A 219 26.22 -2.28 6.56
N GLY A 220 25.04 -2.87 6.76
CA GLY A 220 24.78 -3.91 7.77
C GLY A 220 24.63 -3.38 9.20
N LYS A 221 24.77 -2.06 9.39
CA LYS A 221 24.64 -1.36 10.68
C LYS A 221 23.28 -1.51 11.37
N LEU A 222 22.25 -1.93 10.62
CA LEU A 222 20.88 -2.16 11.11
C LEU A 222 20.44 -3.63 11.08
N LYS A 223 21.37 -4.58 10.88
CA LYS A 223 21.07 -6.02 10.77
C LYS A 223 20.18 -6.53 11.91
N GLU A 224 20.46 -6.08 13.12
CA GLU A 224 19.75 -6.45 14.35
C GLU A 224 18.31 -5.94 14.43
N TYR A 225 17.92 -4.98 13.59
CA TYR A 225 16.60 -4.35 13.61
C TYR A 225 15.75 -4.68 12.40
N LEU A 226 16.24 -5.50 11.47
CA LEU A 226 15.52 -5.81 10.21
C LEU A 226 14.13 -6.44 10.44
N SER A 227 13.87 -6.98 11.63
CA SER A 227 12.56 -7.53 12.02
C SER A 227 11.42 -6.50 12.01
N VAL A 228 11.72 -5.20 12.12
CA VAL A 228 10.70 -4.14 12.07
C VAL A 228 10.18 -3.89 10.66
N PHE A 229 10.88 -4.36 9.63
CA PHE A 229 10.46 -4.27 8.24
C PHE A 229 9.70 -5.52 7.83
N SER A 230 8.51 -5.33 7.27
CA SER A 230 7.63 -6.42 6.82
C SER A 230 8.29 -7.27 5.75
N ASN A 231 8.18 -8.59 5.87
CA ASN A 231 8.57 -9.52 4.81
C ASN A 231 7.63 -9.34 3.61
N VAL A 232 8.19 -9.19 2.41
CA VAL A 232 7.38 -9.11 1.18
C VAL A 232 7.31 -10.43 0.42
N THR A 233 8.12 -11.40 0.85
CA THR A 233 8.19 -12.76 0.31
C THR A 233 8.06 -13.79 1.43
N LYS A 234 7.50 -14.96 1.10
CA LYS A 234 7.24 -16.03 2.09
C LYS A 234 8.52 -16.53 2.77
N ASP A 235 9.63 -16.56 2.04
CA ASP A 235 10.95 -16.97 2.52
C ASP A 235 11.71 -15.85 3.26
N GLY A 236 11.15 -14.62 3.30
CA GLY A 236 11.77 -13.46 3.93
C GLY A 236 13.04 -12.96 3.21
N SER A 237 13.21 -13.32 1.92
CA SER A 237 14.33 -12.86 1.10
C SER A 237 14.30 -11.35 0.87
N TYR A 238 13.10 -10.77 0.85
CA TYR A 238 12.88 -9.34 0.62
C TYR A 238 12.06 -8.72 1.75
N ARG A 239 12.35 -7.46 2.09
CA ARG A 239 11.63 -6.68 3.10
C ARG A 239 11.22 -5.31 2.56
N LYS A 240 10.02 -4.85 2.91
CA LYS A 240 9.53 -3.53 2.52
C LYS A 240 10.23 -2.46 3.36
N LEU A 241 10.81 -1.46 2.71
CA LEU A 241 11.29 -0.24 3.36
C LEU A 241 10.27 0.89 3.14
N PHE A 242 10.68 2.14 3.38
CA PHE A 242 9.84 3.30 3.12
C PHE A 242 9.68 3.57 1.62
N GLY A 243 8.53 4.12 1.22
CA GLY A 243 8.25 4.51 -0.15
C GLY A 243 8.42 3.35 -1.15
N LYS A 244 9.21 3.58 -2.20
CA LYS A 244 9.44 2.64 -3.31
C LYS A 244 10.65 1.71 -3.11
N TYR A 245 11.15 1.57 -1.89
CA TYR A 245 12.38 0.82 -1.61
C TYR A 245 12.10 -0.57 -1.01
N ILE A 246 12.84 -1.57 -1.49
CA ILE A 246 12.82 -2.96 -1.02
C ILE A 246 14.24 -3.36 -0.63
N PHE A 247 14.41 -3.95 0.55
CA PHE A 247 15.68 -4.54 0.97
C PHE A 247 15.78 -6.00 0.54
N GLU A 248 16.88 -6.37 -0.13
CA GLU A 248 17.22 -7.72 -0.53
C GLU A 248 18.24 -8.33 0.43
N LYS A 249 17.79 -9.30 1.25
CA LYS A 249 18.61 -9.88 2.33
C LYS A 249 19.85 -10.62 1.81
N LYS A 250 19.74 -11.33 0.68
CA LYS A 250 20.82 -12.16 0.13
C LYS A 250 22.02 -11.32 -0.30
N THR A 251 21.77 -10.18 -0.93
CA THR A 251 22.82 -9.29 -1.46
C THR A 251 23.13 -8.13 -0.51
N ASN A 252 22.32 -7.96 0.54
CA ASN A 252 22.38 -6.83 1.47
C ASN A 252 22.29 -5.48 0.75
N LYS A 253 21.41 -5.39 -0.26
CA LYS A 253 21.21 -4.18 -1.08
C LYS A 253 19.79 -3.64 -0.95
N VAL A 254 19.66 -2.33 -1.09
CA VAL A 254 18.39 -1.64 -1.24
C VAL A 254 18.09 -1.47 -2.72
N ARG A 255 16.91 -1.91 -3.14
CA ARG A 255 16.41 -1.83 -4.52
C ARG A 255 15.29 -0.80 -4.56
N LYS A 256 15.33 0.10 -5.55
CA LYS A 256 14.23 1.04 -5.83
C LYS A 256 13.37 0.47 -6.95
N ILE A 257 12.05 0.47 -6.77
CA ILE A 257 11.09 0.22 -7.86
C ILE A 257 11.15 1.40 -8.86
N LYS A 258 10.93 1.13 -10.15
CA LYS A 258 10.99 2.18 -11.19
C LYS A 258 9.96 3.26 -10.93
N ASP A 259 10.25 4.48 -11.38
CA ASP A 259 9.34 5.60 -11.15
C ASP A 259 8.03 5.49 -11.95
N THR A 260 8.07 4.75 -13.08
CA THR A 260 6.90 4.38 -13.91
C THR A 260 5.99 3.33 -13.26
N ASP A 261 6.48 2.63 -12.25
CA ASP A 261 5.78 1.53 -11.59
C ASP A 261 5.28 1.96 -10.20
N ILE A 262 4.30 1.22 -9.68
CA ILE A 262 3.73 1.45 -8.35
C ILE A 262 3.91 0.21 -7.49
N LEU A 263 4.36 0.40 -6.25
CA LEU A 263 4.50 -0.65 -5.24
C LEU A 263 3.23 -0.71 -4.37
N SER A 264 2.71 -1.90 -4.08
CA SER A 264 1.52 -2.06 -3.24
C SER A 264 1.80 -1.60 -1.81
N GLU A 265 0.74 -1.28 -1.06
CA GLU A 265 0.89 -0.83 0.33
C GLU A 265 1.57 -1.87 1.23
N ASP A 266 1.36 -3.16 1.00
CA ASP A 266 2.07 -4.21 1.74
C ASP A 266 3.47 -4.52 1.18
N GLY A 267 3.85 -3.88 0.08
CA GLY A 267 5.13 -4.04 -0.59
C GLY A 267 5.33 -5.36 -1.32
N LYS A 268 4.29 -6.18 -1.48
CA LYS A 268 4.41 -7.52 -2.07
C LYS A 268 4.23 -7.55 -3.58
N TYR A 269 3.61 -6.54 -4.16
CA TYR A 269 3.24 -6.51 -5.56
C TYR A 269 3.67 -5.19 -6.22
N VAL A 270 4.00 -5.27 -7.51
CA VAL A 270 4.35 -4.12 -8.34
C VAL A 270 3.36 -4.06 -9.50
N TYR A 271 2.72 -2.90 -9.65
CA TYR A 271 1.93 -2.56 -10.82
C TYR A 271 2.86 -1.97 -11.87
N ILE A 272 2.98 -2.64 -13.01
CA ILE A 272 3.91 -2.29 -14.08
C ILE A 272 3.33 -1.15 -14.92
N ASN A 273 4.10 -0.09 -15.15
CA ASN A 273 3.68 1.12 -15.88
C ASN A 273 2.38 1.75 -15.36
N GLY A 274 2.08 1.57 -14.06
CA GLY A 274 0.86 2.08 -13.43
C GLY A 274 0.92 3.56 -13.07
N ALA A 275 2.11 4.17 -13.04
CA ALA A 275 2.25 5.58 -12.73
C ALA A 275 1.78 6.45 -13.90
N LYS A 276 1.13 7.58 -13.60
CA LYS A 276 0.75 8.56 -14.60
C LYS A 276 1.96 9.13 -15.33
N GLU A 277 1.84 9.29 -16.65
CA GLU A 277 2.82 10.03 -17.43
C GLU A 277 2.80 11.51 -17.04
N LYS A 278 3.96 12.16 -17.03
CA LYS A 278 4.07 13.56 -16.55
C LYS A 278 3.39 14.54 -17.52
N GLU A 279 3.42 14.22 -18.80
CA GLU A 279 2.95 15.05 -19.89
C GLU A 279 1.42 15.00 -20.02
N THR A 280 0.85 13.81 -19.86
CA THR A 280 -0.58 13.58 -20.07
C THR A 280 -1.38 13.50 -18.77
N ASN A 281 -0.74 13.25 -17.62
CA ASN A 281 -1.38 12.88 -16.35
C ASN A 281 -2.28 11.63 -16.44
N VAL A 282 -2.01 10.76 -17.41
CA VAL A 282 -2.78 9.55 -17.69
C VAL A 282 -1.84 8.35 -17.57
N MET A 283 -2.27 7.30 -16.87
CA MET A 283 -1.61 6.00 -16.90
C MET A 283 -1.89 5.28 -18.22
N ALA A 284 -1.04 4.32 -18.59
CA ALA A 284 -1.19 3.61 -19.86
C ALA A 284 -2.55 2.88 -19.98
N ASP A 285 -3.25 3.13 -21.08
CA ASP A 285 -4.47 2.38 -21.47
C ASP A 285 -4.11 0.98 -22.01
N GLY A 286 -5.08 0.06 -22.04
CA GLY A 286 -4.89 -1.28 -22.57
C GLY A 286 -4.42 -2.29 -21.53
N ILE A 287 -3.35 -3.05 -21.86
CA ILE A 287 -2.90 -4.19 -21.05
C ILE A 287 -2.29 -3.71 -19.74
N GLN A 288 -2.89 -4.15 -18.64
CA GLN A 288 -2.45 -3.90 -17.28
C GLN A 288 -1.78 -5.14 -16.71
N GLN A 289 -0.74 -4.94 -15.88
CA GLN A 289 0.10 -6.02 -15.39
C GLN A 289 0.50 -5.82 -13.93
N ILE A 290 0.33 -6.87 -13.12
CA ILE A 290 0.78 -6.90 -11.73
C ILE A 290 1.73 -8.07 -11.55
N GLN A 291 2.88 -7.83 -10.93
CA GLN A 291 3.86 -8.85 -10.59
C GLN A 291 4.05 -8.94 -9.08
N THR A 292 4.49 -10.10 -8.59
CA THR A 292 5.09 -10.16 -7.25
C THR A 292 6.43 -9.43 -7.27
N VAL A 293 6.82 -8.84 -6.13
CA VAL A 293 8.14 -8.19 -6.00
C VAL A 293 9.29 -9.16 -6.29
N ASP A 294 9.14 -10.45 -5.96
CA ASP A 294 10.15 -11.47 -6.27
C ASP A 294 10.40 -11.62 -7.78
N ASN A 295 9.32 -11.77 -8.57
CA ASN A 295 9.43 -11.88 -10.02
C ASN A 295 9.95 -10.58 -10.64
N TYR A 296 9.44 -9.44 -10.17
CA TYR A 296 9.85 -8.12 -10.64
C TYR A 296 11.36 -7.88 -10.43
N LEU A 297 11.88 -8.12 -9.23
CA LEU A 297 13.29 -7.88 -8.92
C LEU A 297 14.24 -8.90 -9.58
N LYS A 298 13.75 -10.09 -9.92
CA LYS A 298 14.49 -11.09 -10.71
C LYS A 298 14.45 -10.82 -12.21
N GLY A 299 13.60 -9.90 -12.67
CA GLY A 299 13.39 -9.65 -14.10
C GLY A 299 12.66 -10.79 -14.82
N ASN A 300 11.82 -11.53 -14.10
CA ASN A 300 11.01 -12.60 -14.68
C ASN A 300 9.74 -12.01 -15.32
N ASP A 301 9.43 -12.41 -16.55
CA ASP A 301 8.17 -12.08 -17.22
C ASP A 301 7.02 -12.99 -16.73
N LYS A 302 6.76 -12.95 -15.42
CA LYS A 302 5.68 -13.70 -14.77
C LYS A 302 4.73 -12.76 -14.02
N TYR A 303 3.51 -12.67 -14.53
CA TYR A 303 2.47 -11.78 -14.01
C TYR A 303 1.51 -12.55 -13.11
N GLU A 304 1.20 -11.96 -11.96
CA GLU A 304 0.18 -12.45 -11.04
C GLU A 304 -1.22 -12.13 -11.58
N ALA A 305 -1.38 -10.95 -12.20
CA ALA A 305 -2.59 -10.56 -12.91
C ALA A 305 -2.23 -9.85 -14.22
N GLN A 306 -3.03 -10.10 -15.25
CA GLN A 306 -2.88 -9.47 -16.55
C GLN A 306 -4.24 -9.37 -17.23
N PHE A 307 -4.71 -8.15 -17.47
CA PHE A 307 -6.05 -7.89 -18.00
C PHE A 307 -6.06 -6.61 -18.84
N LYS A 308 -7.05 -6.43 -19.71
CA LYS A 308 -7.15 -5.25 -20.59
C LYS A 308 -8.22 -4.29 -20.11
N ILE A 309 -7.83 -3.06 -19.79
CA ILE A 309 -8.75 -1.94 -19.59
C ILE A 309 -8.89 -1.19 -20.91
N ASP A 310 -10.09 -0.68 -21.18
CA ASP A 310 -10.36 0.27 -22.27
C ASP A 310 -11.09 1.50 -21.71
N PHE A 311 -10.40 2.64 -21.67
CA PHE A 311 -10.98 3.89 -21.17
C PHE A 311 -12.17 4.39 -22.01
N LYS A 312 -12.17 4.13 -23.32
CA LYS A 312 -13.29 4.52 -24.19
C LYS A 312 -14.52 3.66 -23.94
N GLN A 313 -14.32 2.37 -23.70
CA GLN A 313 -15.39 1.48 -23.29
C GLN A 313 -15.99 1.90 -21.95
N ILE A 314 -15.16 2.26 -20.96
CA ILE A 314 -15.64 2.76 -19.66
C ILE A 314 -16.48 4.03 -19.85
N ALA A 315 -16.02 5.00 -20.64
CA ALA A 315 -16.77 6.22 -20.92
C ALA A 315 -18.13 5.92 -21.58
N LYS A 316 -18.15 4.96 -22.52
CA LYS A 316 -19.39 4.50 -23.19
C LYS A 316 -20.34 3.83 -22.21
N GLU A 317 -19.84 2.91 -21.37
CA GLU A 317 -20.65 2.26 -20.34
C GLU A 317 -21.24 3.29 -19.39
N MET A 318 -20.50 4.34 -19.03
CA MET A 318 -20.99 5.43 -18.17
C MET A 318 -21.86 6.46 -18.88
N ASP A 319 -22.15 6.28 -20.18
CA ASP A 319 -22.92 7.21 -21.00
C ASP A 319 -22.32 8.64 -21.04
N PHE A 320 -21.00 8.76 -20.87
CA PHE A 320 -20.31 10.05 -20.92
C PHE A 320 -20.15 10.53 -22.36
N ASN A 321 -20.51 11.80 -22.63
CA ASN A 321 -20.20 12.44 -23.90
C ASN A 321 -18.75 12.94 -23.93
N ALA A 322 -17.82 12.00 -23.87
CA ALA A 322 -16.40 12.23 -23.65
C ALA A 322 -15.55 12.15 -24.92
N GLY A 323 -14.41 12.86 -24.92
CA GLY A 323 -13.25 12.58 -25.74
C GLY A 323 -12.33 11.55 -25.04
N ASP A 324 -11.02 11.77 -25.07
CA ASP A 324 -10.07 10.90 -24.38
C ASP A 324 -10.03 11.15 -22.85
N ALA A 325 -9.42 10.21 -22.13
CA ALA A 325 -9.15 10.37 -20.69
C ALA A 325 -8.27 11.59 -20.45
N ARG A 326 -8.66 12.42 -19.49
CA ARG A 326 -7.95 13.63 -19.05
C ARG A 326 -6.98 13.34 -17.90
N ILE A 327 -7.43 12.53 -16.95
CA ILE A 327 -6.62 12.03 -15.83
C ILE A 327 -6.98 10.56 -15.70
N ALA A 328 -5.98 9.70 -15.55
CA ALA A 328 -6.17 8.33 -15.14
C ALA A 328 -5.03 7.94 -14.21
N ASN A 329 -5.35 7.48 -13.00
CA ASN A 329 -4.35 7.00 -12.06
C ASN A 329 -4.89 5.88 -11.18
N ILE A 330 -3.97 5.05 -10.72
CA ILE A 330 -4.23 4.09 -9.66
C ILE A 330 -4.35 4.86 -8.35
N HIS A 331 -5.48 4.70 -7.69
CA HIS A 331 -5.76 5.26 -6.36
C HIS A 331 -5.31 4.29 -5.27
N TYR A 332 -5.71 3.03 -5.40
CA TYR A 332 -5.37 1.94 -4.49
C TYR A 332 -5.11 0.66 -5.26
N PHE A 333 -4.19 -0.17 -4.79
CA PHE A 333 -4.15 -1.57 -5.24
C PHE A 333 -3.49 -2.51 -4.23
N ASN A 334 -3.93 -3.76 -4.28
CA ASN A 334 -3.30 -4.90 -3.66
C ASN A 334 -3.31 -6.10 -4.62
N LYS A 335 -3.12 -7.32 -4.10
CA LYS A 335 -3.06 -8.55 -4.92
C LYS A 335 -4.39 -8.96 -5.57
N ASP A 336 -5.50 -8.48 -5.00
CA ASP A 336 -6.87 -8.93 -5.24
C ASP A 336 -7.79 -7.77 -5.68
N TYR A 337 -7.34 -6.52 -5.58
CA TYR A 337 -8.13 -5.34 -5.88
C TYR A 337 -7.29 -4.22 -6.50
N VAL A 338 -7.87 -3.51 -7.46
CA VAL A 338 -7.31 -2.26 -8.01
C VAL A 338 -8.43 -1.23 -8.06
N VAL A 339 -8.17 -0.01 -7.61
CA VAL A 339 -9.09 1.12 -7.72
C VAL A 339 -8.44 2.20 -8.54
N LEU A 340 -9.09 2.58 -9.64
CA LEU A 340 -8.66 3.67 -10.49
C LEU A 340 -9.56 4.89 -10.29
N TYR A 341 -8.99 6.07 -10.47
CA TYR A 341 -9.72 7.29 -10.76
C TYR A 341 -9.51 7.65 -12.22
N ILE A 342 -10.61 7.91 -12.94
CA ILE A 342 -10.56 8.37 -14.33
C ILE A 342 -11.47 9.60 -14.49
N SER A 343 -10.94 10.67 -15.06
CA SER A 343 -11.71 11.83 -15.53
C SER A 343 -11.58 12.00 -17.03
N TYR A 344 -12.62 12.50 -17.69
CA TYR A 344 -12.68 12.61 -19.15
C TYR A 344 -12.85 14.05 -19.63
N HIS A 345 -12.22 14.37 -20.76
CA HIS A 345 -12.51 15.61 -21.47
C HIS A 345 -13.92 15.58 -22.10
N GLY A 346 -14.63 16.70 -22.05
CA GLY A 346 -15.80 16.94 -22.90
C GLY A 346 -15.39 17.04 -24.38
N LYS A 347 -16.22 16.54 -25.29
CA LYS A 347 -15.94 16.62 -26.74
C LYS A 347 -15.82 18.06 -27.27
N THR A 348 -16.50 19.01 -26.64
CA THR A 348 -16.49 20.42 -27.08
C THR A 348 -15.58 21.26 -26.17
N ILE A 349 -15.94 21.43 -24.88
CA ILE A 349 -15.14 22.11 -23.84
C ILE A 349 -15.54 21.54 -22.47
N GLY A 350 -14.60 21.46 -21.51
CA GLY A 350 -14.89 21.09 -20.11
C GLY A 350 -14.62 19.63 -19.76
N THR A 351 -15.17 19.17 -18.64
CA THR A 351 -15.08 17.77 -18.16
C THR A 351 -16.39 17.04 -18.49
N ALA A 352 -16.31 15.86 -19.10
CA ALA A 352 -17.49 15.06 -19.46
C ALA A 352 -18.06 14.24 -18.28
N GLY A 353 -17.20 13.95 -17.30
CA GLY A 353 -17.50 13.13 -16.13
C GLY A 353 -16.23 12.56 -15.52
N ALA A 354 -16.38 12.02 -14.31
CA ALA A 354 -15.36 11.25 -13.63
C ALA A 354 -15.99 9.97 -13.07
N VAL A 355 -15.18 8.93 -12.91
CA VAL A 355 -15.63 7.62 -12.42
C VAL A 355 -14.48 6.95 -11.67
N ASN A 356 -14.83 6.23 -10.61
CA ASN A 356 -13.93 5.27 -9.98
C ASN A 356 -14.19 3.87 -10.55
N VAL A 357 -13.11 3.17 -10.86
CA VAL A 357 -13.15 1.82 -11.44
C VAL A 357 -12.57 0.85 -10.42
N LEU A 358 -13.41 0.03 -9.81
CA LEU A 358 -13.01 -0.94 -8.80
C LEU A 358 -12.90 -2.31 -9.46
N ILE A 359 -11.67 -2.77 -9.68
CA ILE A 359 -11.34 -3.99 -10.40
C ILE A 359 -11.11 -5.10 -9.38
N ASP A 360 -12.03 -6.06 -9.35
CA ASP A 360 -12.00 -7.22 -8.46
C ASP A 360 -11.28 -8.40 -9.15
N LEU A 361 -10.10 -8.73 -8.62
CA LEU A 361 -9.21 -9.78 -9.12
C LEU A 361 -9.39 -11.11 -8.36
N GLN A 362 -10.29 -11.18 -7.37
CA GLN A 362 -10.43 -12.37 -6.50
C GLN A 362 -10.96 -13.59 -7.25
N LYS A 363 -11.93 -13.37 -8.15
CA LYS A 363 -12.56 -14.46 -8.92
C LYS A 363 -11.76 -14.81 -10.17
N SER A 364 -11.15 -13.83 -10.82
CA SER A 364 -10.34 -14.02 -12.04
C SER A 364 -9.30 -12.92 -12.17
N LYS A 365 -8.04 -13.30 -12.41
CA LYS A 365 -6.91 -12.37 -12.59
C LYS A 365 -6.63 -12.03 -14.05
N GLN A 366 -7.24 -12.77 -14.97
CA GLN A 366 -7.11 -12.62 -16.42
C GLN A 366 -8.34 -11.96 -17.04
N GLN A 367 -9.50 -12.13 -16.39
CA GLN A 367 -10.78 -11.54 -16.81
C GLN A 367 -11.56 -11.01 -15.58
N PRO A 368 -11.04 -9.98 -14.89
CA PRO A 368 -11.68 -9.50 -13.68
C PRO A 368 -13.01 -8.79 -13.96
N THR A 369 -13.78 -8.56 -12.90
CA THR A 369 -14.95 -7.68 -12.96
C THR A 369 -14.53 -6.27 -12.52
N ALA A 370 -14.85 -5.26 -13.32
CA ALA A 370 -14.71 -3.86 -12.93
C ALA A 370 -16.06 -3.23 -12.63
N TYR A 371 -16.19 -2.72 -11.42
CA TYR A 371 -17.35 -1.97 -10.95
C TYR A 371 -17.12 -0.48 -11.22
N LEU A 372 -18.06 0.14 -11.94
CA LEU A 372 -18.03 1.54 -12.35
C LEU A 372 -18.95 2.35 -11.46
N VAL A 373 -18.38 3.23 -10.64
CA VAL A 373 -19.13 3.99 -9.64
C VAL A 373 -18.44 5.32 -9.35
N ASP A 374 -19.23 6.36 -9.13
CA ASP A 374 -18.72 7.64 -8.65
C ASP A 374 -18.66 7.64 -7.12
N LEU A 375 -17.45 7.58 -6.57
CA LEU A 375 -17.18 7.63 -5.14
C LEU A 375 -16.73 9.02 -4.68
N GLY A 376 -16.62 10.00 -5.57
CA GLY A 376 -16.03 11.30 -5.25
C GLY A 376 -14.57 11.21 -4.78
N ILE A 377 -13.88 10.10 -5.11
CA ILE A 377 -12.45 9.94 -4.83
C ILE A 377 -11.71 10.55 -6.00
N GLU A 378 -11.08 11.69 -5.75
CA GLU A 378 -10.16 12.38 -6.66
C GLU A 378 -8.75 12.18 -6.10
N SER A 379 -7.84 11.68 -6.96
CA SER A 379 -6.44 11.24 -6.71
C SER A 379 -5.78 11.55 -5.36
#